data_AF-W1YFE0-F1
#
_entry.id   AF-W1YFE0-F1
#
_cell.length_a   1.000
_cell.length_b   1.000
_cell.length_c   1.000
_cell.angle_alpha   90.00
_cell.angle_beta   90.00
_cell.angle_gamma   90.00
#
_symmetry.space_group_name_H-M   'P 1'
#
loop_
_entity.id
_entity.type
_entity.pdbx_description
1 polymer ?
#
loop_
_entity_poly.entity_id
_entity_poly.type
_entity_poly.pdbx_seq_one_letter_code
_entity_poly.pdbx_strand_id
1 'polypeptide(L)' 'EAIRQGKPLEDLPLDELQKFSPVIDEDVYPILSLQSCLDKRAAKGGVSPQQVAQAIAFAQARLE' A
#
# COMPACT_ATOMS: atom_id res chain seq x y z
N GLU A 1 13.97 -12.96 -3.97
CA GLU A 1 13.93 -13.78 -2.75
C GLU A 1 12.51 -14.28 -2.46
N ALA A 2 11.56 -13.39 -2.15
CA ALA A 2 10.14 -13.73 -1.88
C ALA A 2 9.50 -14.69 -2.90
N ILE A 3 9.59 -14.36 -4.19
CA ILE A 3 9.05 -15.20 -5.30
C ILE A 3 9.70 -16.59 -5.30
N ARG A 4 11.01 -16.68 -5.02
CA ARG A 4 11.73 -17.96 -4.99
C ARG A 4 11.27 -18.83 -3.82
N GLN A 5 10.89 -18.21 -2.71
CA GLN A 5 10.39 -18.89 -1.51
C GLN A 5 8.86 -19.11 -1.54
N GLY A 6 8.16 -18.64 -2.58
CA GLY A 6 6.71 -18.75 -2.70
C GLY A 6 5.95 -17.96 -1.63
N LYS A 7 6.56 -16.91 -1.08
CA LYS A 7 6.00 -16.08 0.00
C LYS A 7 5.71 -14.66 -0.47
N PRO A 8 4.73 -13.98 0.12
CA PRO A 8 4.56 -12.55 -0.07
C PRO A 8 5.74 -11.79 0.58
N LEU A 9 5.90 -10.52 0.21
CA LEU A 9 7.04 -9.69 0.66
C LEU A 9 6.99 -9.43 2.17
N GLU A 10 5.79 -9.26 2.70
CA GLU A 10 5.51 -9.06 4.12
C GLU A 10 5.78 -10.29 4.99
N ASP A 11 5.95 -11.49 4.41
CA ASP A 11 6.31 -12.72 5.12
C ASP A 11 7.82 -13.01 5.10
N LEU A 12 8.61 -12.17 4.43
CA LEU A 12 10.07 -12.28 4.49
C LEU A 12 10.58 -11.78 5.85
N PRO A 13 11.54 -12.48 6.46
CA PRO A 13 12.14 -12.01 7.70
C PRO A 13 13.02 -10.78 7.45
N LEU A 14 13.15 -9.94 8.48
CA LEU A 14 13.79 -8.63 8.37
C LEU A 14 15.26 -8.73 7.96
N ASP A 15 15.96 -9.77 8.42
CA ASP A 15 17.35 -10.05 8.05
C ASP A 15 17.52 -10.25 6.54
N GLU A 16 16.55 -10.89 5.87
CA GLU A 16 16.56 -11.03 4.42
C GLU A 16 16.28 -9.73 3.69
N LEU A 17 15.39 -8.89 4.23
CA LEU A 17 15.14 -7.56 3.66
C LEU A 17 16.37 -6.66 3.82
N GLN A 18 17.06 -6.72 4.96
CA GLN A 18 18.27 -5.95 5.25
C GLN A 18 19.47 -6.33 4.37
N LYS A 19 19.51 -7.55 3.80
CA LYS A 19 20.50 -7.92 2.77
C LYS A 19 20.42 -7.04 1.52
N PHE A 20 19.25 -6.46 1.22
CA PHE A 20 19.07 -5.56 0.08
C PHE A 20 19.40 -4.11 0.44
N SER A 21 19.06 -3.68 1.65
CA SER A 21 19.40 -2.35 2.14
C SER A 21 19.37 -2.29 3.68
N PRO A 22 20.42 -1.76 4.32
CA PRO A 22 20.50 -1.69 5.79
C PRO A 22 19.54 -0.68 6.41
N VAL A 23 18.85 0.14 5.60
CA VAL A 23 17.87 1.13 6.10
C VAL A 23 16.47 0.53 6.31
N ILE A 24 16.26 -0.74 5.94
CA ILE A 24 14.97 -1.41 6.12
C ILE A 24 14.87 -1.92 7.56
N ASP A 25 13.78 -1.56 8.23
CA ASP A 25 13.51 -1.91 9.63
C ASP A 25 12.11 -2.52 9.78
N GLU A 26 11.70 -2.83 11.02
CA GLU A 26 10.38 -3.42 11.34
C GLU A 26 9.18 -2.60 10.83
N ASP A 27 9.37 -1.31 10.54
CA ASP A 27 8.37 -0.41 9.98
C ASP A 27 7.96 -0.76 8.53
N VAL A 28 8.69 -1.65 7.85
CA VAL A 28 8.40 -2.10 6.49
C VAL A 28 7.12 -2.94 6.40
N TYR A 29 6.83 -3.76 7.41
CA TYR A 29 5.68 -4.67 7.41
C TYR A 29 4.32 -3.96 7.35
N PRO A 30 4.02 -2.95 8.19
CA PRO A 30 2.77 -2.21 8.05
C PRO A 30 2.67 -1.48 6.70
N ILE A 31 3.81 -1.06 6.13
CA ILE A 31 3.87 -0.39 4.83
C ILE A 31 3.49 -1.33 3.68
N LEU A 32 3.94 -2.59 3.73
CA LEU A 32 3.67 -3.61 2.71
C LEU A 32 2.23 -4.13 2.73
N SER A 33 1.45 -3.84 3.78
CA SER A 33 0.05 -4.23 3.84
C SER A 33 -0.78 -3.70 2.68
N LEU A 34 -1.79 -4.47 2.25
CA LEU A 34 -2.71 -4.09 1.18
C LEU A 34 -3.41 -2.75 1.48
N GLN A 35 -3.80 -2.56 2.75
CA GLN A 35 -4.48 -1.34 3.18
C GLN A 35 -3.57 -0.11 3.03
N SER A 36 -2.33 -0.18 3.51
CA SER A 36 -1.31 0.87 3.31
C SER A 36 -1.09 1.17 1.82
N CYS A 37 -1.05 0.12 0.99
CA CYS A 37 -0.91 0.28 -0.46
C CYS A 37 -2.08 1.03 -1.12
N LEU A 38 -3.31 0.82 -0.64
CA LEU A 38 -4.49 1.53 -1.12
C LEU A 38 -4.54 2.97 -0.60
N ASP A 39 -4.27 3.19 0.68
CA ASP A 39 -4.32 4.50 1.31
C ASP A 39 -3.30 5.47 0.70
N LYS A 40 -2.12 4.98 0.32
CA LYS A 40 -1.11 5.79 -0.38
C LYS A 40 -1.55 6.26 -1.76
N ARG A 41 -2.56 5.64 -2.38
CA ARG A 41 -3.12 6.07 -3.68
C ARG A 41 -4.14 7.21 -3.48
N ALA A 42 -3.76 8.21 -2.69
CA ALA A 42 -4.56 9.37 -2.31
C ALA A 42 -4.37 10.60 -3.22
N ALA A 43 -3.50 10.51 -4.23
CA ALA A 43 -3.41 11.52 -5.27
C ALA A 43 -4.77 11.76 -5.94
N LYS A 44 -5.01 12.96 -6.49
CA LYS A 44 -6.27 13.31 -7.13
C LYS A 44 -6.62 12.30 -8.23
N GLY A 45 -7.80 11.68 -8.13
CA GLY A 45 -8.24 10.62 -9.05
C GLY A 45 -7.65 9.23 -8.74
N GLY A 46 -6.99 9.09 -7.60
CA GLY A 46 -6.50 7.81 -7.10
C GLY A 46 -7.62 6.93 -6.54
N VAL A 47 -7.23 5.76 -6.04
CA VAL A 47 -8.15 4.70 -5.59
C VAL A 47 -8.16 4.52 -4.06
N SER A 48 -7.53 5.43 -3.32
CA SER A 48 -7.68 5.42 -1.86
C SER A 48 -9.16 5.56 -1.47
N PRO A 49 -9.57 4.98 -0.33
CA PRO A 49 -10.94 5.12 0.16
C PRO A 49 -11.41 6.58 0.24
N GLN A 50 -10.50 7.50 0.62
CA GLN A 50 -10.77 8.94 0.63
C GLN A 50 -11.08 9.49 -0.76
N GLN A 51 -10.27 9.16 -1.77
CA GLN A 51 -10.48 9.61 -3.15
C GLN A 51 -11.78 9.04 -3.74
N VAL A 52 -12.08 7.78 -3.45
CA VAL A 52 -13.33 7.14 -3.89
C VAL A 52 -14.54 7.84 -3.25
N ALA A 53 -14.50 8.13 -1.96
CA ALA A 53 -15.56 8.86 -1.28
C ALA A 53 -15.78 10.26 -1.87
N GLN A 54 -14.69 10.98 -2.16
CA GLN A 54 -14.75 12.29 -2.82
C GLN A 54 -15.34 12.20 -4.24
N ALA A 55 -14.95 11.18 -5.01
CA ALA A 55 -15.46 10.96 -6.35
C ALA A 55 -16.97 10.66 -6.36
N ILE A 56 -17.45 9.86 -5.40
CA ILE A 56 -18.87 9.58 -5.22
C ILE A 56 -19.65 10.85 -4.90
N ALA A 57 -19.19 11.64 -3.93
CA ALA A 57 -19.84 12.90 -3.54
C ALA A 57 -19.90 13.89 -4.72
N PHE A 58 -18.82 14.00 -5.49
CA PHE A 58 -18.79 14.84 -6.68
C PHE A 58 -19.76 14.37 -7.77
N ALA A 59 -19.86 13.06 -7.98
CA ALA A 59 -20.79 12.48 -8.96
C ALA A 59 -22.25 12.71 -8.54
N GLN A 60 -22.57 12.59 -7.25
CA GLN A 60 -23.91 12.86 -6.73
C GLN A 60 -24.32 14.32 -6.95
N ALA A 61 -23.45 15.27 -6.63
CA ALA A 61 -23.70 16.70 -6.83
C ALA A 61 -23.85 17.12 -8.31
N ARG A 62 -23.42 16.27 -9.26
CA ARG A 62 -23.62 16.50 -10.70
C ARG A 62 -24.95 15.98 -11.23
N LEU A 63 -25.60 15.07 -10.50
CA LEU A 63 -26.87 14.45 -10.87
C LEU A 63 -28.06 15.22 -10.27
N GLU A 64 -27.82 16.01 -9.23
CA GLU A 64 -28.73 17.06 -8.75
C GLU A 64 -28.72 18.28 -9.68
#